data_AF-A0A182SHZ2-F1
#
_entry.id   AF-A0A182SHZ2-F1
#
_cell.length_a   1.000
_cell.length_b   1.000
_cell.length_c   1.000
_cell.angle_alpha   90.00
_cell.angle_beta   90.00
_cell.angle_gamma   90.00
#
_symmetry.space_group_name_H-M   'P 1'
#
loop_
_entity.id
_entity.type
_entity.pdbx_description
1 polymer ?
#
loop_
_entity_poly.entity_id
_entity_poly.type
_entity_poly.pdbx_seq_one_letter_code
_entity_poly.pdbx_strand_id
1 'polypeptide(L)'
;MDRKVRVVSILLGVMVLFCNGEPLGAGTVVERVQEEVIQQQQSVVNSFPIEDLDEESDIMRVVEKTFNLEDINPLLVGGGPALMGAYPAQVAIQIGAAAFCGGTILNQNHILSAASCVLDGNNNLIAANQFTVRAGVLTVDQNAPALAVNRIFPHPQYNPWSFENDIAVLRLTNNIVFPQVATPNMAPAELNHRIVYDGAICQVLGWNWLPTAQNVPLQVLNVLFASRESCTGQHQGLLRDSMVCTQLTAPAHGVCAANRGGGLYCNNMLTGVISFGFGCGSNNTYTVYTQVRYFHHWIQQQFVRTDTPVAGPTPMPGVVGGGGGGDASTITLSLATIIVAIVSALFLS
;
A
#
# COMPACT_ATOMS: atom_id res chain seq x y z
N MET A 1 48.05 4.44 11.55
CA MET A 1 47.47 5.38 12.55
C MET A 1 46.00 5.03 12.58
N ASP A 2 45.68 3.96 13.28
CA ASP A 2 44.37 3.31 13.25
C ASP A 2 43.38 4.13 14.08
N ARG A 3 42.24 4.46 13.49
CA ARG A 3 41.17 5.21 14.15
C ARG A 3 40.20 4.21 14.78
N LYS A 4 40.32 3.99 16.08
CA LYS A 4 39.40 3.12 16.83
C LYS A 4 38.14 3.89 17.22
N VAL A 5 36.97 3.45 16.74
CA VAL A 5 35.66 3.98 17.14
C VAL A 5 35.13 3.13 18.30
N ARG A 6 34.68 3.77 19.38
CA ARG A 6 34.05 3.09 20.52
C ARG A 6 32.60 3.54 20.64
N VAL A 7 31.66 2.60 20.58
CA VAL A 7 30.24 2.86 20.86
C VAL A 7 30.05 2.77 22.37
N VAL A 8 29.75 3.91 23.02
CA VAL A 8 29.52 3.95 24.46
C VAL A 8 28.22 4.71 24.74
N SER A 9 27.16 3.92 24.96
CA SER A 9 25.87 4.31 25.54
C SER A 9 24.82 4.97 24.63
N ILE A 10 23.59 4.48 24.75
CA ILE A 10 22.34 5.11 24.28
C ILE A 10 21.61 5.57 25.54
N LEU A 11 21.66 6.87 25.81
CA LEU A 11 20.86 7.51 26.85
C LEU A 11 19.87 8.45 26.15
N LEU A 12 18.58 8.27 26.41
CA LEU A 12 17.50 9.17 25.98
C LEU A 12 17.35 9.35 24.45
N GLY A 13 17.58 8.29 23.67
CA GLY A 13 17.21 8.26 22.24
C GLY A 13 18.14 9.03 21.29
N VAL A 14 19.33 9.44 21.73
CA VAL A 14 20.35 10.03 20.86
C VAL A 14 21.53 9.08 20.72
N MET A 15 21.90 8.77 19.47
CA MET A 15 23.11 8.04 19.14
C MET A 15 24.26 9.03 19.05
N VAL A 16 25.24 8.94 19.96
CA VAL A 16 26.43 9.80 19.94
C VAL A 16 27.65 8.94 19.61
N LEU A 17 28.27 9.22 18.47
CA LEU A 17 29.48 8.53 18.03
C LEU A 17 30.70 9.30 18.54
N PHE A 18 31.65 8.57 19.13
CA PHE A 18 32.92 9.13 19.61
C PHE A 18 34.08 8.59 18.77
N CYS A 19 34.96 9.48 18.33
CA CYS A 19 36.24 9.12 17.71
C CYS A 19 37.37 9.67 18.58
N ASN A 20 38.24 8.80 19.11
CA ASN A 20 39.37 9.19 19.98
C ASN A 20 39.00 10.08 21.18
N GLY A 21 37.78 9.97 21.71
CA GLY A 21 37.31 10.74 22.86
C GLY A 21 36.63 12.07 22.54
N GLU A 22 36.48 12.44 21.27
CA GLU A 22 35.72 13.64 20.86
C GLU A 22 34.34 13.26 20.25
N PRO A 23 33.24 13.95 20.62
CA PRO A 23 31.90 13.66 20.12
C PRO A 23 31.67 14.19 18.71
N LEU A 24 31.17 13.34 17.80
CA LEU A 24 30.78 13.70 16.44
C LEU A 24 29.33 14.21 16.38
N GLY A 25 29.01 15.26 17.15
CA GLY A 25 27.76 16.04 17.08
C GLY A 25 26.47 15.33 17.57
N ALA A 26 25.64 16.05 18.34
CA ALA A 26 24.36 15.56 18.87
C ALA A 26 23.22 16.55 18.53
N GLY A 27 22.06 16.04 18.11
CA GLY A 27 20.82 16.83 17.96
C GLY A 27 19.70 16.28 18.85
N THR A 28 19.14 17.12 19.72
CA THR A 28 18.18 16.76 20.80
C THR A 28 16.94 17.68 20.81
N VAL A 29 15.74 17.11 21.07
CA VAL A 29 14.61 17.61 21.92
C VAL A 29 13.71 16.38 22.25
N VAL A 30 13.70 15.71 23.43
CA VAL A 30 13.14 15.98 24.81
C VAL A 30 11.58 15.91 24.86
N GLU A 31 10.82 15.25 25.76
CA GLU A 31 11.03 14.39 26.96
C GLU A 31 9.75 13.58 27.32
N ARG A 32 9.95 12.50 28.08
CA ARG A 32 9.11 11.83 29.12
C ARG A 32 8.04 10.77 28.79
N VAL A 33 8.05 9.76 29.67
CA VAL A 33 7.20 8.55 29.85
C VAL A 33 7.67 7.37 28.97
N GLN A 34 8.14 6.21 29.43
CA GLN A 34 8.06 5.46 30.69
C GLN A 34 9.24 4.45 30.77
N GLU A 35 9.81 4.22 31.96
CA GLU A 35 11.03 3.43 32.22
C GLU A 35 10.95 1.92 31.88
N GLU A 36 9.76 1.37 31.63
CA GLU A 36 9.59 -0.09 31.42
C GLU A 36 9.98 -0.56 30.00
N VAL A 37 9.96 0.33 28.99
CA VAL A 37 10.36 0.00 27.61
C VAL A 37 11.89 -0.14 27.47
N ILE A 38 12.65 0.50 28.36
CA ILE A 38 14.12 0.57 28.30
C ILE A 38 14.76 -0.78 28.67
N GLN A 39 14.20 -1.52 29.61
CA GLN A 39 14.80 -2.79 30.06
C GLN A 39 14.69 -3.90 29.00
N GLN A 40 13.64 -3.89 28.18
CA GLN A 40 13.46 -4.90 27.14
C GLN A 40 14.40 -4.68 25.94
N GLN A 41 14.81 -3.44 25.68
CA GLN A 41 15.80 -3.12 24.64
C GLN A 41 17.25 -3.27 25.13
N GLN A 42 17.54 -3.04 26.41
CA GLN A 42 18.90 -3.20 26.97
C GLN A 42 19.40 -4.65 27.03
N SER A 43 18.50 -5.63 27.16
CA SER A 43 18.91 -7.05 27.20
C SER A 43 19.37 -7.58 25.84
N VAL A 44 18.85 -7.02 24.74
CA VAL A 44 19.19 -7.39 23.36
C VAL A 44 20.56 -6.84 22.94
N VAL A 45 20.97 -5.70 23.50
CA VAL A 45 22.21 -5.01 23.15
C VAL A 45 23.44 -5.56 23.89
N ASN A 46 23.27 -6.03 25.14
CA ASN A 46 24.39 -6.49 25.98
C ASN A 46 24.89 -7.92 25.65
N SER A 47 24.31 -8.60 24.66
CA SER A 47 24.68 -9.99 24.30
C SER A 47 25.66 -10.12 23.12
N PHE A 48 26.14 -9.02 22.55
CA PHE A 48 27.02 -9.07 21.36
C PHE A 48 28.52 -8.98 21.71
N PRO A 49 29.39 -9.80 21.08
CA PRO A 49 30.83 -9.70 21.28
C PRO A 49 31.38 -8.41 20.65
N ILE A 50 32.34 -7.79 21.35
CA ILE A 50 33.07 -6.61 20.88
C ILE A 50 34.12 -7.09 19.86
N GLU A 51 33.91 -6.82 18.58
CA GLU A 51 34.91 -6.98 17.51
C GLU A 51 35.37 -5.61 17.01
N ASP A 52 36.66 -5.47 16.70
CA ASP A 52 37.28 -4.25 16.16
C ASP A 52 36.74 -3.98 14.74
N LEU A 53 36.25 -2.75 14.47
CA LEU A 53 35.66 -2.33 13.20
C LEU A 53 36.55 -1.22 12.59
N ASP A 54 37.14 -1.49 11.43
CA ASP A 54 38.15 -0.60 10.85
C ASP A 54 37.68 0.04 9.51
N GLU A 55 36.61 -0.47 8.88
CA GLU A 55 36.05 0.06 7.62
C GLU A 55 34.52 0.34 7.66
N GLU A 56 34.03 1.18 6.73
CA GLU A 56 32.58 1.51 6.59
C GLU A 56 31.72 0.26 6.28
N SER A 57 32.33 -0.72 5.62
CA SER A 57 31.77 -2.05 5.37
C SER A 57 31.51 -2.85 6.65
N ASP A 58 32.36 -2.70 7.67
CA ASP A 58 32.22 -3.39 8.96
C ASP A 58 31.08 -2.79 9.80
N ILE A 59 30.87 -1.48 9.70
CA ILE A 59 29.73 -0.79 10.33
C ILE A 59 28.41 -1.30 9.74
N MET A 60 28.33 -1.40 8.41
CA MET A 60 27.14 -1.95 7.74
C MET A 60 26.91 -3.42 8.12
N ARG A 61 27.98 -4.21 8.27
CA ARG A 61 27.90 -5.61 8.71
C ARG A 61 27.39 -5.75 10.14
N VAL A 62 27.75 -4.84 11.04
CA VAL A 62 27.23 -4.84 12.42
C VAL A 62 25.78 -4.38 12.47
N VAL A 63 25.37 -3.41 11.65
CA VAL A 63 23.95 -3.03 11.49
C VAL A 63 23.14 -4.23 10.96
N GLU A 64 23.67 -4.93 9.95
CA GLU A 64 23.07 -6.13 9.33
C GLU A 64 23.08 -7.38 10.24
N LYS A 65 23.94 -7.41 11.26
CA LYS A 65 23.98 -8.46 12.29
C LYS A 65 23.13 -8.11 13.52
N THR A 66 22.92 -6.82 13.78
CA THR A 66 22.06 -6.29 14.87
C THR A 66 20.59 -6.33 14.48
N PHE A 67 20.29 -6.08 13.20
CA PHE A 67 19.00 -6.32 12.58
C PHE A 67 19.19 -7.53 11.67
N ASN A 68 18.67 -8.70 12.04
CA ASN A 68 18.82 -9.93 11.27
C ASN A 68 18.16 -9.76 9.86
N LEU A 69 18.88 -9.18 8.89
CA LEU A 69 18.35 -8.78 7.58
C LEU A 69 18.25 -9.95 6.59
N GLU A 70 18.75 -11.13 6.95
CA GLU A 70 18.63 -12.33 6.10
C GLU A 70 17.27 -13.07 6.24
N ASP A 71 16.37 -12.62 7.11
CA ASP A 71 15.03 -13.22 7.28
C ASP A 71 13.85 -12.24 7.04
N ILE A 72 14.08 -11.10 6.38
CA ILE A 72 13.00 -10.19 5.98
C ILE A 72 13.11 -9.79 4.50
N ASN A 73 12.45 -10.56 3.63
CA ASN A 73 12.02 -10.05 2.33
C ASN A 73 10.63 -10.64 2.05
N PRO A 74 9.52 -9.88 2.13
CA PRO A 74 9.29 -8.67 1.33
C PRO A 74 8.52 -7.54 2.05
N LEU A 75 9.08 -6.31 2.04
CA LEU A 75 8.36 -5.10 2.46
C LEU A 75 8.35 -4.03 1.34
N LEU A 76 8.01 -2.75 1.60
CA LEU A 76 8.20 -1.70 0.59
C LEU A 76 9.71 -1.64 0.35
N VAL A 77 10.16 -2.20 -0.77
CA VAL A 77 11.58 -2.47 -0.95
C VAL A 77 12.28 -1.13 -1.05
N GLY A 78 13.34 -0.93 -0.25
CA GLY A 78 14.05 0.35 -0.12
C GLY A 78 13.31 1.44 0.66
N GLY A 79 12.19 1.12 1.32
CA GLY A 79 11.51 2.02 2.24
C GLY A 79 12.13 2.05 3.64
N GLY A 80 11.72 3.03 4.45
CA GLY A 80 12.10 3.15 5.86
C GLY A 80 10.90 3.06 6.81
N PRO A 81 11.13 2.88 8.12
CA PRO A 81 10.04 2.87 9.09
C PRO A 81 9.33 4.23 9.16
N ALA A 82 8.01 4.21 9.33
CA ALA A 82 7.23 5.42 9.59
C ALA A 82 7.43 5.92 11.02
N LEU A 83 7.47 7.25 11.18
CA LEU A 83 7.47 7.88 12.50
C LEU A 83 6.06 7.90 13.11
N MET A 84 6.01 7.83 14.43
CA MET A 84 4.75 7.94 15.17
C MET A 84 4.06 9.28 14.87
N GLY A 85 2.77 9.24 14.55
CA GLY A 85 1.98 10.43 14.26
C GLY A 85 2.17 11.01 12.85
N ALA A 86 3.12 10.50 12.05
CA ALA A 86 3.40 11.05 10.72
C ALA A 86 2.29 10.74 9.71
N TYR A 87 1.64 9.57 9.83
CA TYR A 87 0.58 9.14 8.93
C TYR A 87 -0.61 8.58 9.71
N PRO A 88 -1.37 9.44 10.39
CA PRO A 88 -2.42 9.04 11.33
C PRO A 88 -3.69 8.54 10.66
N ALA A 89 -3.81 8.72 9.34
CA ALA A 89 -4.95 8.20 8.60
C ALA A 89 -4.73 6.77 8.08
N GLN A 90 -3.51 6.27 8.08
CA GLN A 90 -3.19 4.98 7.49
C GLN A 90 -3.74 3.84 8.36
N VAL A 91 -4.44 2.88 7.74
CA VAL A 91 -5.02 1.73 8.44
C VAL A 91 -4.72 0.41 7.73
N ALA A 92 -4.70 -0.64 8.53
CA ALA A 92 -4.58 -2.02 8.08
C ALA A 92 -5.98 -2.63 7.99
N ILE A 93 -6.30 -3.30 6.88
CA ILE A 93 -7.58 -3.98 6.67
C ILE A 93 -7.29 -5.47 6.55
N GLN A 94 -7.73 -6.22 7.56
CA GLN A 94 -7.67 -7.68 7.57
C GLN A 94 -8.99 -8.23 7.02
N ILE A 95 -8.90 -9.20 6.11
CA ILE A 95 -10.02 -9.80 5.40
C ILE A 95 -9.99 -11.31 5.63
N GLY A 96 -10.96 -11.80 6.42
CA GLY A 96 -10.96 -13.18 6.90
C GLY A 96 -9.66 -13.52 7.63
N ALA A 97 -9.12 -14.70 7.37
CA ALA A 97 -7.93 -15.22 8.05
C ALA A 97 -6.60 -14.89 7.35
N ALA A 98 -6.61 -14.57 6.06
CA ALA A 98 -5.40 -14.64 5.24
C ALA A 98 -5.14 -13.41 4.35
N ALA A 99 -6.16 -12.63 4.02
CA ALA A 99 -6.01 -11.51 3.10
C ALA A 99 -5.85 -10.19 3.85
N PHE A 100 -5.08 -9.29 3.24
CA PHE A 100 -4.73 -8.00 3.81
C PHE A 100 -4.72 -6.92 2.74
N CYS A 101 -5.21 -5.75 3.11
CA CYS A 101 -5.11 -4.53 2.33
C CYS A 101 -4.78 -3.34 3.24
N GLY A 102 -4.29 -2.27 2.64
CA GLY A 102 -4.27 -0.96 3.28
C GLY A 102 -5.61 -0.24 3.17
N GLY A 103 -5.75 0.82 3.95
CA GLY A 103 -6.81 1.80 3.81
C GLY A 103 -6.42 3.15 4.38
N THR A 104 -7.34 4.11 4.29
CA THR A 104 -7.14 5.46 4.81
C THR A 104 -8.40 5.98 5.50
N ILE A 105 -8.28 6.51 6.71
CA ILE A 105 -9.38 7.13 7.44
C ILE A 105 -9.81 8.41 6.72
N LEU A 106 -11.10 8.49 6.36
CA LEU A 106 -11.70 9.68 5.76
C LEU A 106 -12.40 10.56 6.78
N ASN A 107 -13.05 9.94 7.76
CA ASN A 107 -13.78 10.59 8.85
C ASN A 107 -14.01 9.59 9.99
N GLN A 108 -14.89 9.93 10.95
CA GLN A 108 -15.16 9.13 12.14
C GLN A 108 -15.57 7.68 11.85
N ASN A 109 -16.16 7.36 10.71
CA ASN A 109 -16.64 6.00 10.44
C ASN A 109 -16.49 5.55 8.99
N HIS A 110 -15.69 6.24 8.18
CA HIS A 110 -15.44 5.87 6.79
C HIS A 110 -13.94 5.66 6.54
N ILE A 111 -13.62 4.53 5.91
CA ILE A 111 -12.28 4.15 5.48
C ILE A 111 -12.29 4.04 3.96
N LEU A 112 -11.33 4.68 3.29
CA LEU A 112 -11.08 4.51 1.87
C LEU A 112 -10.16 3.31 1.65
N SER A 113 -10.44 2.50 0.63
CA SER A 113 -9.58 1.43 0.15
C SER A 113 -9.83 1.17 -1.34
N ALA A 114 -9.28 0.07 -1.87
CA ALA A 114 -9.46 -0.35 -3.26
C ALA A 114 -10.70 -1.27 -3.41
N ALA A 115 -11.36 -1.26 -4.57
CA ALA A 115 -12.47 -2.18 -4.87
C ALA A 115 -11.98 -3.63 -4.97
N SER A 116 -10.80 -3.82 -5.54
CA SER A 116 -10.07 -5.09 -5.61
C SER A 116 -9.76 -5.71 -4.25
N CYS A 117 -9.85 -4.95 -3.16
CA CYS A 117 -9.75 -5.48 -1.80
C CYS A 117 -11.07 -6.03 -1.26
N VAL A 118 -12.21 -5.53 -1.75
CA VAL A 118 -13.53 -5.86 -1.15
C VAL A 118 -14.37 -6.79 -2.02
N LEU A 119 -13.89 -7.09 -3.22
CA LEU A 119 -14.56 -7.95 -4.19
C LEU A 119 -13.75 -9.25 -4.36
N ASP A 120 -14.45 -10.38 -4.46
CA ASP A 120 -13.82 -11.67 -4.71
C ASP A 120 -13.43 -11.83 -6.21
N GLY A 121 -12.83 -12.98 -6.56
CA GLY A 121 -12.42 -13.26 -7.94
C GLY A 121 -13.56 -13.32 -8.96
N ASN A 122 -14.81 -13.42 -8.50
CA ASN A 122 -16.02 -13.39 -9.32
C ASN A 122 -16.71 -12.01 -9.29
N ASN A 123 -16.03 -10.99 -8.75
CA ASN A 123 -16.54 -9.64 -8.58
C ASN A 123 -17.74 -9.54 -7.63
N ASN A 124 -17.93 -10.51 -6.73
CA ASN A 124 -18.97 -10.43 -5.70
C ASN A 124 -18.45 -9.70 -4.47
N LEU A 125 -19.34 -8.97 -3.79
CA LEU A 125 -19.02 -8.29 -2.55
C LEU A 125 -18.76 -9.30 -1.43
N ILE A 126 -17.57 -9.23 -0.84
CA ILE A 126 -17.21 -9.98 0.35
C ILE A 126 -18.03 -9.45 1.54
N ALA A 127 -18.53 -10.34 2.39
CA ALA A 127 -19.41 -9.96 3.50
C ALA A 127 -18.69 -9.03 4.49
N ALA A 128 -19.36 -7.95 4.91
CA ALA A 128 -18.77 -6.91 5.77
C ALA A 128 -18.22 -7.44 7.11
N ASN A 129 -18.84 -8.50 7.67
CA ASN A 129 -18.40 -9.15 8.90
C ASN A 129 -17.05 -9.90 8.76
N GLN A 130 -16.52 -10.05 7.55
CA GLN A 130 -15.19 -10.61 7.31
C GLN A 130 -14.08 -9.55 7.36
N PHE A 131 -14.43 -8.26 7.48
CA PHE A 131 -13.47 -7.16 7.49
C PHE A 131 -13.23 -6.65 8.90
N THR A 132 -11.96 -6.55 9.25
CA THR A 132 -11.48 -5.92 10.49
C THR A 132 -10.50 -4.81 10.13
N VAL A 133 -10.76 -3.60 10.60
CA VAL A 133 -9.86 -2.45 10.40
C VAL A 133 -9.03 -2.22 11.65
N ARG A 134 -7.71 -2.17 11.50
CA ARG A 134 -6.75 -1.86 12.57
C ARG A 134 -6.20 -0.45 12.34
N ALA A 135 -6.39 0.41 13.33
CA ALA A 135 -6.04 1.82 13.28
C ALA A 135 -5.28 2.24 14.54
N GLY A 136 -4.53 3.34 14.48
CA GLY A 136 -3.83 3.87 15.66
C GLY A 136 -2.55 3.12 16.04
N VAL A 137 -2.03 2.28 15.16
CA VAL A 137 -0.84 1.46 15.41
C VAL A 137 0.25 1.73 14.38
N LEU A 138 1.51 1.70 14.82
CA LEU A 138 2.67 1.66 13.92
C LEU A 138 3.04 0.24 13.55
N THR A 139 2.92 -0.69 14.50
CA THR A 139 3.14 -2.11 14.30
C THR A 139 1.81 -2.83 14.24
N VAL A 140 1.58 -3.60 13.18
CA VAL A 140 0.39 -4.45 13.09
C VAL A 140 0.74 -5.81 13.70
N ASP A 141 -0.01 -6.15 14.75
CA ASP A 141 -0.07 -7.47 15.35
C ASP A 141 -1.54 -7.91 15.51
N GLN A 142 -1.75 -9.14 16.00
CA GLN A 142 -3.10 -9.68 16.18
C GLN A 142 -3.89 -8.99 17.31
N ASN A 143 -3.21 -8.34 18.25
CA ASN A 143 -3.76 -7.67 19.44
C ASN A 143 -4.07 -6.18 19.22
N ALA A 144 -3.62 -5.60 18.10
CA ALA A 144 -3.87 -4.21 17.75
C ALA A 144 -5.38 -3.89 17.77
N PRO A 145 -5.80 -2.69 18.24
CA PRO A 145 -7.20 -2.30 18.27
C PRO A 145 -7.89 -2.51 16.92
N ALA A 146 -9.01 -3.22 16.96
CA ALA A 146 -9.76 -3.66 15.80
C ALA A 146 -11.16 -3.01 15.77
N LEU A 147 -11.53 -2.51 14.60
CA LEU A 147 -12.80 -1.84 14.33
C LEU A 147 -13.58 -2.70 13.33
N ALA A 148 -14.80 -3.07 13.70
CA ALA A 148 -15.69 -3.84 12.86
C ALA A 148 -16.27 -2.98 11.73
N VAL A 149 -16.51 -3.61 10.57
CA VAL A 149 -17.13 -2.99 9.41
C VAL A 149 -18.61 -3.35 9.34
N ASN A 150 -19.46 -2.36 9.11
CA ASN A 150 -20.91 -2.53 8.96
C ASN A 150 -21.31 -2.64 7.48
N ARG A 151 -20.76 -1.77 6.63
CA ARG A 151 -21.11 -1.72 5.20
C ARG A 151 -19.91 -1.42 4.33
N ILE A 152 -20.00 -1.82 3.07
CA ILE A 152 -18.95 -1.62 2.08
C ILE A 152 -19.59 -1.11 0.80
N PHE A 153 -18.99 -0.07 0.24
CA PHE A 153 -19.45 0.62 -0.96
C PHE A 153 -18.34 0.55 -2.03
N PRO A 154 -18.22 -0.56 -2.78
CA PRO A 154 -17.34 -0.59 -3.94
C PRO A 154 -17.88 0.34 -5.04
N HIS A 155 -16.99 0.87 -5.88
CA HIS A 155 -17.44 1.62 -7.05
C HIS A 155 -18.26 0.71 -7.99
N PRO A 156 -19.48 1.10 -8.39
CA PRO A 156 -20.37 0.24 -9.19
C PRO A 156 -19.90 0.04 -10.63
N GLN A 157 -18.82 0.69 -11.04
CA GLN A 157 -18.19 0.53 -12.36
C GLN A 157 -16.75 0.02 -12.24
N TYR A 158 -16.38 -0.58 -11.10
CA TYR A 158 -15.09 -1.25 -10.99
C TYR A 158 -14.96 -2.35 -12.05
N ASN A 159 -13.85 -2.33 -12.78
CA ASN A 159 -13.54 -3.32 -13.79
C ASN A 159 -12.32 -4.15 -13.34
N PRO A 160 -12.48 -5.46 -13.04
CA PRO A 160 -11.39 -6.29 -12.56
C PRO A 160 -10.30 -6.58 -13.60
N TRP A 161 -10.55 -6.34 -14.89
CA TRP A 161 -9.58 -6.55 -15.96
C TRP A 161 -8.68 -5.33 -16.19
N SER A 162 -9.25 -4.12 -16.15
CA SER A 162 -8.50 -2.89 -16.36
C SER A 162 -8.09 -2.20 -15.05
N PHE A 163 -8.60 -2.65 -13.90
CA PHE A 163 -8.52 -1.95 -12.61
C PHE A 163 -9.10 -0.53 -12.64
N GLU A 164 -9.94 -0.22 -13.63
CA GLU A 164 -10.63 1.06 -13.69
C GLU A 164 -11.65 1.16 -12.57
N ASN A 165 -11.73 2.34 -11.95
CA ASN A 165 -12.55 2.60 -10.76
C ASN A 165 -12.25 1.67 -9.58
N ASP A 166 -10.98 1.31 -9.36
CA ASP A 166 -10.53 0.50 -8.23
C ASP A 166 -10.54 1.30 -6.91
N ILE A 167 -11.74 1.54 -6.39
CA ILE A 167 -11.99 2.32 -5.17
C ILE A 167 -13.22 1.80 -4.42
N ALA A 168 -13.11 1.76 -3.09
CA ALA A 168 -14.19 1.37 -2.19
C ALA A 168 -14.17 2.22 -0.92
N VAL A 169 -15.35 2.44 -0.34
CA VAL A 169 -15.49 3.03 1.00
C VAL A 169 -16.08 1.99 1.95
N LEU A 170 -15.42 1.74 3.06
CA LEU A 170 -15.91 0.88 4.14
C LEU A 170 -16.48 1.77 5.24
N ARG A 171 -17.69 1.48 5.70
CA ARG A 171 -18.30 2.14 6.87
C ARG A 171 -18.16 1.27 8.11
N LEU A 172 -17.53 1.82 9.13
CA LEU A 172 -17.33 1.19 10.43
C LEU A 172 -18.65 1.05 11.21
N THR A 173 -18.72 0.05 12.09
CA THR A 173 -19.86 -0.15 12.99
C THR A 173 -19.92 0.93 14.07
N ASN A 174 -18.77 1.33 14.61
CA ASN A 174 -18.64 2.36 15.64
C ASN A 174 -17.79 3.52 15.12
N ASN A 175 -18.07 4.72 15.62
CA ASN A 175 -17.26 5.90 15.30
C ASN A 175 -15.90 5.82 16.01
N ILE A 176 -14.85 6.18 15.30
CA ILE A 176 -13.51 6.46 15.81
C ILE A 176 -13.59 7.75 16.65
N VAL A 177 -13.04 7.67 17.85
CA VAL A 177 -12.78 8.84 18.69
C VAL A 177 -11.36 9.31 18.40
N PHE A 178 -11.24 10.46 17.73
CA PHE A 178 -9.94 11.01 17.41
C PHE A 178 -9.28 11.60 18.67
N PRO A 179 -8.02 11.24 18.97
CA PRO A 179 -7.26 11.85 20.05
C PRO A 179 -6.94 13.33 19.74
N GLN A 180 -6.72 14.14 20.78
CA GLN A 180 -6.39 15.58 20.63
C GLN A 180 -5.05 15.81 19.94
N VAL A 181 -4.14 14.86 20.10
CA VAL A 181 -2.86 14.75 19.39
C VAL A 181 -2.91 13.50 18.53
N ALA A 182 -2.17 13.43 17.43
CA ALA A 182 -2.16 12.28 16.51
C ALA A 182 -1.52 11.00 17.11
N THR A 183 -1.58 10.84 18.43
CA THR A 183 -1.11 9.70 19.22
C THR A 183 -2.24 9.22 20.13
N PRO A 184 -2.73 7.97 19.97
CA PRO A 184 -2.36 6.99 18.94
C PRO A 184 -2.64 7.50 17.51
N ASN A 185 -1.93 6.95 16.53
CA ASN A 185 -1.84 7.40 15.13
C ASN A 185 -3.20 7.32 14.39
N MET A 186 -4.15 8.20 14.76
CA MET A 186 -5.54 8.24 14.27
C MET A 186 -5.99 9.68 14.01
N ALA A 187 -6.16 10.02 12.74
CA ALA A 187 -6.77 11.27 12.28
C ALA A 187 -7.27 11.07 10.85
N PRO A 188 -8.30 11.81 10.39
CA PRO A 188 -8.72 11.74 8.99
C PRO A 188 -7.62 12.30 8.06
N ALA A 189 -7.50 11.70 6.87
CA ALA A 189 -6.62 12.22 5.84
C ALA A 189 -7.20 13.50 5.23
N GLU A 190 -6.31 14.45 4.93
CA GLU A 190 -6.65 15.55 4.03
C GLU A 190 -6.57 15.06 2.58
N LEU A 191 -7.67 15.23 1.82
CA LEU A 191 -7.73 14.80 0.42
C LEU A 191 -7.06 15.84 -0.48
N ASN A 192 -6.20 15.38 -1.38
CA ASN A 192 -5.58 16.26 -2.37
C ASN A 192 -6.55 16.53 -3.52
N HIS A 193 -7.04 17.77 -3.61
CA HIS A 193 -7.90 18.23 -4.71
C HIS A 193 -7.13 18.95 -5.82
N ARG A 194 -5.82 19.09 -5.68
CA ARG A 194 -4.96 19.80 -6.63
C ARG A 194 -4.32 18.83 -7.61
N ILE A 195 -3.91 19.35 -8.76
CA ILE A 195 -3.05 18.61 -9.69
C ILE A 195 -1.65 18.57 -9.08
N VAL A 196 -1.08 17.38 -8.97
CA VAL A 196 0.32 17.17 -8.61
C VAL A 196 1.16 17.24 -9.88
N TYR A 197 2.26 17.99 -9.84
CA TYR A 197 3.16 18.14 -10.98
C TYR A 197 4.08 16.92 -11.13
N ASP A 198 4.48 16.63 -12.36
CA ASP A 198 5.40 15.53 -12.66
C ASP A 198 6.76 15.75 -11.97
N GLY A 199 7.32 14.68 -11.39
CA GLY A 199 8.55 14.71 -10.60
C GLY A 199 8.37 15.13 -9.14
N ALA A 200 7.16 15.48 -8.70
CA ALA A 200 6.89 15.76 -7.29
C ALA A 200 7.23 14.54 -6.42
N ILE A 201 7.88 14.75 -5.27
CA ILE A 201 8.14 13.69 -4.30
C ILE A 201 6.83 13.36 -3.58
N CYS A 202 6.47 12.08 -3.61
CA CYS A 202 5.34 11.52 -2.90
C CYS A 202 5.78 10.33 -2.04
N GLN A 203 4.91 9.90 -1.13
CA GLN A 203 5.17 8.88 -0.14
C GLN A 203 4.09 7.80 -0.23
N VAL A 204 4.55 6.55 -0.34
CA VAL A 204 3.70 5.37 -0.31
C VAL A 204 3.81 4.74 1.07
N LEU A 205 2.67 4.36 1.63
CA LEU A 205 2.59 3.77 2.96
C LEU A 205 2.11 2.34 2.88
N GLY A 206 2.62 1.49 3.76
CA GLY A 206 1.97 0.22 3.99
C GLY A 206 2.68 -0.70 4.96
N TRP A 207 1.91 -1.67 5.41
CA TRP A 207 2.40 -2.85 6.09
C TRP A 207 2.37 -3.96 5.06
N ASN A 208 3.51 -4.58 4.78
CA ASN A 208 3.52 -5.77 3.94
C ASN A 208 3.22 -6.97 4.83
N TRP A 209 2.03 -6.93 5.42
CA TRP A 209 1.62 -7.89 6.42
C TRP A 209 1.35 -9.24 5.76
N LEU A 210 1.97 -10.27 6.32
CA LEU A 210 1.72 -11.66 5.97
C LEU A 210 1.08 -12.34 7.19
N PRO A 211 0.24 -13.38 7.00
CA PRO A 211 -0.44 -14.05 8.11
C PRO A 211 0.47 -14.58 9.22
N THR A 212 1.73 -14.87 8.89
CA THR A 212 2.76 -15.35 9.82
C THR A 212 3.57 -14.23 10.47
N ALA A 213 3.42 -12.99 9.99
CA ALA A 213 4.23 -11.86 10.42
C ALA A 213 3.67 -11.24 11.70
N GLN A 214 4.54 -11.07 12.69
CA GLN A 214 4.25 -10.36 13.94
C GLN A 214 5.01 -9.05 13.99
N ASN A 215 4.43 -8.03 14.65
CA ASN A 215 5.05 -6.72 14.85
C ASN A 215 5.51 -6.05 13.55
N VAL A 216 4.71 -6.18 12.47
CA VAL A 216 5.08 -5.62 11.16
C VAL A 216 5.06 -4.09 11.25
N PRO A 217 6.19 -3.39 11.09
CA PRO A 217 6.22 -1.94 11.19
C PRO A 217 5.62 -1.30 9.93
N LEU A 218 4.95 -0.16 10.11
CA LEU A 218 4.52 0.68 9.00
C LEU A 218 5.76 1.19 8.29
N GLN A 219 5.80 1.04 6.97
CA GLN A 219 6.88 1.58 6.15
C GLN A 219 6.40 2.72 5.26
N VAL A 220 7.38 3.54 4.90
CA VAL A 220 7.26 4.68 4.00
C VAL A 220 8.28 4.50 2.88
N LEU A 221 7.84 4.65 1.65
CA LEU A 221 8.72 4.69 0.48
C LEU A 221 8.52 6.00 -0.28
N ASN A 222 9.62 6.71 -0.53
CA ASN A 222 9.61 7.88 -1.40
C ASN A 222 9.55 7.44 -2.86
N VAL A 223 8.64 8.05 -3.62
CA VAL A 223 8.42 7.82 -5.05
C VAL A 223 8.28 9.17 -5.75
N LEU A 224 8.46 9.20 -7.07
CA LEU A 224 8.25 10.40 -7.89
C LEU A 224 6.90 10.30 -8.58
N PHE A 225 6.11 11.36 -8.52
CA PHE A 225 4.89 11.46 -9.33
C PHE A 225 5.29 11.42 -10.81
N ALA A 226 4.74 10.49 -11.57
CA ALA A 226 5.18 10.24 -12.94
C ALA A 226 4.24 10.88 -13.96
N SER A 227 4.80 11.29 -15.09
CA SER A 227 4.00 11.79 -16.21
C SER A 227 3.07 10.69 -16.73
N ARG A 228 1.90 11.12 -17.21
CA ARG A 228 0.91 10.22 -17.81
C ARG A 228 1.48 9.47 -19.01
N GLU A 229 2.31 10.12 -19.81
CA GLU A 229 2.96 9.54 -20.99
C GLU A 229 3.86 8.36 -20.61
N SER A 230 4.79 8.57 -19.68
CA SER A 230 5.72 7.53 -19.21
C SER A 230 4.98 6.32 -18.64
N CYS A 231 3.95 6.57 -17.83
CA CYS A 231 3.15 5.49 -17.25
C CYS A 231 2.30 4.76 -18.30
N THR A 232 1.76 5.47 -19.29
CA THR A 232 1.00 4.85 -20.39
C THR A 232 1.90 3.94 -21.24
N GLY A 233 3.12 4.39 -21.53
CA GLY A 233 4.13 3.59 -22.23
C GLY A 233 4.49 2.32 -21.46
N GLN A 234 4.75 2.43 -20.16
CA GLN A 234 5.09 1.28 -19.30
C GLN A 234 3.95 0.28 -19.17
N HIS A 235 2.70 0.77 -19.10
CA HIS A 235 1.49 -0.06 -18.92
C HIS A 235 0.72 -0.29 -20.21
N GLN A 236 1.38 -0.23 -21.37
CA GLN A 236 0.82 -0.60 -22.68
C GLN A 236 -0.56 0.02 -23.00
N GLY A 237 -0.79 1.28 -22.62
CA GLY A 237 -2.05 1.97 -22.89
C GLY A 237 -3.20 1.71 -21.89
N LEU A 238 -2.94 1.01 -20.78
CA LEU A 238 -3.97 0.68 -19.78
C LEU A 238 -4.35 1.86 -18.87
N LEU A 239 -3.57 2.94 -18.85
CA LEU A 239 -3.82 4.06 -17.96
C LEU A 239 -5.09 4.84 -18.37
N ARG A 240 -5.94 5.15 -17.38
CA ARG A 240 -7.21 5.89 -17.55
C ARG A 240 -7.18 7.23 -16.81
N ASP A 241 -8.12 8.13 -17.11
CA ASP A 241 -8.17 9.48 -16.51
C ASP A 241 -8.39 9.45 -15.00
N SER A 242 -9.04 8.38 -14.52
CA SER A 242 -9.27 8.08 -13.12
C SER A 242 -8.01 7.57 -12.38
N MET A 243 -6.87 7.49 -13.05
CA MET A 243 -5.64 6.90 -12.54
C MET A 243 -4.46 7.86 -12.57
N VAL A 244 -3.56 7.71 -11.61
CA VAL A 244 -2.24 8.35 -11.55
C VAL A 244 -1.18 7.29 -11.31
N CYS A 245 0.08 7.67 -11.47
CA CYS A 245 1.15 6.70 -11.42
C CYS A 245 2.42 7.36 -10.87
N THR A 246 3.28 6.55 -10.27
CA THR A 246 4.54 7.01 -9.69
C THR A 246 5.68 6.15 -10.18
N GLN A 247 6.84 6.77 -10.32
CA GLN A 247 8.10 6.09 -10.61
C GLN A 247 8.90 5.86 -9.33
N LEU A 248 9.55 4.72 -9.23
CA LEU A 248 10.48 4.40 -8.15
C LEU A 248 11.74 5.27 -8.22
N THR A 249 12.24 5.71 -7.07
CA THR A 249 13.46 6.54 -7.00
C THR A 249 14.75 5.75 -7.20
N ALA A 250 14.71 4.42 -7.08
CA ALA A 250 15.83 3.54 -7.36
C ALA A 250 15.35 2.18 -7.92
N PRO A 251 16.16 1.49 -8.74
CA PRO A 251 15.77 0.21 -9.36
C PRO A 251 15.44 -0.90 -8.36
N ALA A 252 16.12 -0.92 -7.22
CA ALA A 252 15.88 -1.91 -6.16
C ALA A 252 14.65 -1.59 -5.30
N HIS A 253 14.03 -0.42 -5.46
CA HIS A 253 12.84 -0.07 -4.68
C HIS A 253 11.61 -0.81 -5.20
N GLY A 254 10.53 -0.88 -4.41
CA GLY A 254 9.34 -1.61 -4.85
C GLY A 254 8.09 -1.40 -4.02
N VAL A 255 6.95 -1.28 -4.71
CA VAL A 255 5.62 -1.41 -4.10
C VAL A 255 5.11 -2.83 -4.36
N CYS A 256 4.66 -3.49 -3.29
CA CYS A 256 4.12 -4.85 -3.34
C CYS A 256 2.59 -4.89 -3.22
N ALA A 257 2.00 -5.97 -3.73
CA ALA A 257 0.56 -6.20 -3.75
C ALA A 257 -0.08 -6.20 -2.35
N ALA A 258 0.68 -6.55 -1.31
CA ALA A 258 0.23 -6.50 0.08
C ALA A 258 -0.14 -5.08 0.55
N ASN A 259 0.32 -4.02 -0.12
CA ASN A 259 -0.04 -2.63 0.22
C ASN A 259 -1.24 -2.10 -0.56
N ARG A 260 -1.87 -2.93 -1.41
CA ARG A 260 -3.07 -2.55 -2.18
C ARG A 260 -4.12 -1.90 -1.28
N GLY A 261 -4.75 -0.83 -1.76
CA GLY A 261 -5.72 -0.06 -0.98
C GLY A 261 -5.10 0.97 -0.01
N GLY A 262 -3.78 0.92 0.25
CA GLY A 262 -3.09 1.94 1.04
C GLY A 262 -2.98 3.29 0.32
N GLY A 263 -2.62 4.33 1.07
CA GLY A 263 -2.57 5.70 0.56
C GLY A 263 -1.25 6.08 -0.11
N LEU A 264 -1.34 6.89 -1.17
CA LEU A 264 -0.26 7.69 -1.74
C LEU A 264 -0.43 9.14 -1.27
N TYR A 265 0.60 9.70 -0.64
CA TYR A 265 0.60 11.05 -0.10
C TYR A 265 1.57 11.93 -0.87
N CYS A 266 1.10 13.06 -1.38
CA CYS A 266 1.95 14.07 -2.01
C CYS A 266 1.71 15.37 -1.26
N ASN A 267 2.78 16.03 -0.78
CA ASN A 267 2.68 17.20 0.09
C ASN A 267 1.74 16.96 1.29
N ASN A 268 1.88 15.81 1.96
CA ASN A 268 1.07 15.35 3.09
C ASN A 268 -0.44 15.17 2.84
N MET A 269 -0.91 15.27 1.59
CA MET A 269 -2.31 15.09 1.23
C MET A 269 -2.52 13.77 0.46
N LEU A 270 -3.60 13.06 0.79
CA LEU A 270 -3.98 11.81 0.15
C LEU A 270 -4.32 12.07 -1.32
N THR A 271 -3.45 11.58 -2.20
CA THR A 271 -3.50 11.84 -3.65
C THR A 271 -3.96 10.62 -4.42
N GLY A 272 -3.67 9.42 -3.93
CA GLY A 272 -4.04 8.17 -4.60
C GLY A 272 -4.29 7.01 -3.66
N VAL A 273 -4.94 5.98 -4.19
CA VAL A 273 -5.15 4.67 -3.55
C VAL A 273 -4.37 3.62 -4.35
N ILE A 274 -3.49 2.85 -3.70
CA ILE A 274 -2.64 1.85 -4.36
C ILE A 274 -3.53 0.81 -5.08
N SER A 275 -3.33 0.63 -6.39
CA SER A 275 -4.17 -0.25 -7.22
C SER A 275 -3.38 -1.39 -7.89
N PHE A 276 -2.48 -1.12 -8.84
CA PHE A 276 -1.75 -2.19 -9.55
C PHE A 276 -0.35 -1.75 -10.01
N GLY A 277 0.34 -2.59 -10.79
CA GLY A 277 1.70 -2.33 -11.25
C GLY A 277 2.73 -2.64 -10.15
N PHE A 278 2.48 -3.70 -9.38
CA PHE A 278 3.38 -4.13 -8.32
C PHE A 278 4.65 -4.73 -8.88
N GLY A 279 5.75 -4.40 -8.23
CA GLY A 279 7.07 -4.75 -8.71
C GLY A 279 8.01 -5.37 -7.69
N CYS A 280 7.75 -5.15 -6.40
CA CYS A 280 8.50 -5.75 -5.29
C CYS A 280 10.03 -5.78 -5.48
N GLY A 281 10.62 -4.69 -6.01
CA GLY A 281 12.07 -4.57 -6.14
C GLY A 281 12.72 -5.31 -7.30
N SER A 282 11.94 -5.99 -8.16
CA SER A 282 12.51 -6.88 -9.18
C SER A 282 11.94 -6.70 -10.58
N ASN A 283 10.71 -6.20 -10.73
CA ASN A 283 10.07 -5.99 -12.04
C ASN A 283 9.18 -4.76 -11.99
N ASN A 284 9.13 -3.94 -13.04
CA ASN A 284 8.27 -2.73 -13.11
C ASN A 284 8.61 -1.59 -12.12
N THR A 285 9.00 -0.44 -12.67
CA THR A 285 9.37 0.77 -11.92
C THR A 285 8.21 1.76 -11.76
N TYR A 286 7.03 1.46 -12.29
CA TYR A 286 5.87 2.34 -12.27
C TYR A 286 4.65 1.71 -11.60
N THR A 287 4.23 2.24 -10.46
CA THR A 287 3.03 1.77 -9.74
C THR A 287 1.85 2.67 -10.07
N VAL A 288 0.66 2.08 -10.22
CA VAL A 288 -0.58 2.79 -10.59
C VAL A 288 -1.52 2.87 -9.39
N TYR A 289 -2.15 4.03 -9.25
CA TYR A 289 -3.03 4.39 -8.16
C TYR A 289 -4.34 4.93 -8.71
N THR A 290 -5.44 4.68 -8.01
CA THR A 290 -6.71 5.35 -8.26
C THR A 290 -6.61 6.80 -7.79
N GLN A 291 -6.92 7.78 -8.66
CA GLN A 291 -6.73 9.20 -8.37
C GLN A 291 -7.83 9.74 -7.45
N VAL A 292 -7.48 10.14 -6.22
CA VAL A 292 -8.47 10.58 -5.21
C VAL A 292 -9.24 11.83 -5.65
N ARG A 293 -8.55 12.78 -6.30
CA ARG A 293 -9.18 13.98 -6.87
C ARG A 293 -10.32 13.66 -7.84
N TYR A 294 -10.12 12.66 -8.71
CA TYR A 294 -11.12 12.25 -9.71
C TYR A 294 -12.40 11.74 -9.03
N PHE A 295 -12.25 11.00 -7.92
CA PHE A 295 -13.37 10.40 -7.19
C PHE A 295 -13.92 11.26 -6.05
N HIS A 296 -13.53 12.53 -5.92
CA HIS A 296 -13.93 13.37 -4.79
C HIS A 296 -15.45 13.37 -4.53
N HIS A 297 -16.25 13.64 -5.56
CA HIS A 297 -17.71 13.65 -5.45
C HIS A 297 -18.28 12.27 -5.11
N TRP A 298 -17.73 11.21 -5.72
CA TRP A 298 -18.15 9.84 -5.44
C TRP A 298 -17.85 9.46 -3.97
N ILE A 299 -16.68 9.84 -3.43
CA ILE A 299 -16.31 9.59 -2.03
C ILE A 299 -17.32 10.26 -1.09
N GLN A 300 -17.64 11.54 -1.33
CA GLN A 300 -18.59 12.30 -0.50
C GLN A 300 -19.98 11.68 -0.49
N GLN A 301 -20.46 11.17 -1.62
CA GLN A 301 -21.76 10.50 -1.70
C GLN A 301 -21.85 9.29 -0.77
N GLN A 302 -20.73 8.59 -0.49
CA GLN A 302 -20.75 7.41 0.37
C GLN A 302 -20.99 7.76 1.85
N PHE A 303 -20.75 9.01 2.28
CA PHE A 303 -20.89 9.41 3.68
C PHE A 303 -22.34 9.40 4.18
N VAL A 304 -23.28 9.71 3.28
CA VAL A 304 -24.73 9.75 3.57
C VAL A 304 -25.49 8.55 3.03
N ARG A 305 -24.79 7.65 2.32
CA ARG A 305 -25.41 6.51 1.63
C ARG A 305 -26.02 5.50 2.61
N THR A 306 -27.19 4.96 2.30
CA THR A 306 -27.90 4.01 3.16
C THR A 306 -28.21 2.67 2.50
N ASP A 307 -27.99 2.53 1.20
CA ASP A 307 -28.05 1.27 0.46
C ASP A 307 -26.65 0.66 0.31
N THR A 308 -26.56 -0.66 0.15
CA THR A 308 -25.32 -1.34 -0.25
C THR A 308 -25.38 -1.55 -1.76
N PRO A 309 -24.55 -0.85 -2.57
CA PRO A 309 -24.55 -1.04 -4.01
C PRO A 309 -24.13 -2.48 -4.33
N VAL A 310 -24.83 -3.07 -5.30
CA VAL A 310 -24.36 -4.31 -5.92
C VAL A 310 -23.09 -3.99 -6.72
N ALA A 311 -22.11 -4.88 -6.70
CA ALA A 311 -20.97 -4.77 -7.60
C ALA A 311 -21.45 -4.65 -9.04
N GLY A 312 -20.79 -3.81 -9.84
CA GLY A 312 -21.15 -3.59 -11.23
C GLY A 312 -21.16 -4.89 -12.05
N PRO A 313 -21.97 -4.97 -13.12
CA PRO A 313 -21.86 -6.08 -14.06
C PRO A 313 -20.44 -6.08 -14.61
N THR A 314 -19.76 -7.23 -14.56
CA THR A 314 -18.48 -7.40 -15.24
C THR A 314 -18.74 -7.36 -16.75
N PRO A 315 -18.25 -6.35 -17.50
CA PRO A 315 -18.21 -6.49 -18.93
C PRO A 315 -17.11 -7.52 -19.19
N MET A 316 -17.48 -8.76 -19.45
CA MET A 316 -16.54 -9.71 -20.05
C MET A 316 -16.03 -9.07 -21.35
N PRO A 317 -14.72 -8.94 -21.55
CA PRO A 317 -14.19 -8.67 -22.87
C PRO A 317 -14.54 -9.89 -23.75
N GLY A 318 -15.55 -9.75 -24.62
CA GLY A 318 -15.75 -10.67 -25.74
C GLY A 318 -16.76 -11.82 -25.58
N VAL A 319 -17.87 -11.65 -24.84
CA VAL A 319 -19.07 -12.44 -25.14
C VAL A 319 -20.22 -11.49 -25.46
N VAL A 320 -20.39 -11.24 -26.77
CA VAL A 320 -21.59 -10.59 -27.31
C VAL A 320 -22.74 -11.59 -27.18
N GLY A 321 -23.28 -11.71 -25.96
CA GLY A 321 -24.54 -12.38 -25.69
C GLY A 321 -25.68 -11.41 -26.02
N GLY A 322 -25.99 -11.29 -27.31
CA GLY A 322 -27.13 -10.52 -27.80
C GLY A 322 -28.44 -11.13 -27.29
N GLY A 323 -29.05 -10.48 -26.29
CA GLY A 323 -30.40 -10.77 -25.82
C GLY A 323 -31.31 -9.57 -26.04
N GLY A 324 -31.69 -9.33 -27.30
CA GLY A 324 -32.72 -8.36 -27.69
C GLY A 324 -33.48 -8.93 -28.86
N GLY A 325 -34.72 -9.37 -28.63
CA GLY A 325 -35.58 -9.97 -29.65
C GLY A 325 -35.91 -9.01 -30.79
N GLY A 326 -35.97 -9.56 -32.00
CA GLY A 326 -36.37 -8.86 -33.22
C GLY A 326 -35.77 -9.49 -34.46
N ASP A 327 -36.46 -10.51 -34.99
CA ASP A 327 -36.50 -10.99 -36.38
C ASP A 327 -35.20 -11.41 -37.10
N ALA A 328 -35.05 -12.73 -37.17
CA ALA A 328 -34.64 -13.57 -38.30
C ALA A 328 -33.63 -13.00 -39.34
N SER A 329 -32.38 -13.49 -39.27
CA SER A 329 -31.63 -14.09 -40.40
C SER A 329 -30.22 -14.48 -39.92
N THR A 330 -30.07 -15.63 -39.27
CA THR A 330 -28.76 -16.19 -38.90
C THR A 330 -28.27 -17.14 -39.98
N ILE A 331 -27.22 -16.75 -40.71
CA ILE A 331 -26.41 -17.70 -41.49
C ILE A 331 -25.45 -18.35 -40.51
N THR A 332 -25.75 -19.59 -40.12
CA THR A 332 -24.86 -20.43 -39.32
C THR A 332 -23.75 -20.99 -40.21
N LEU A 333 -22.51 -20.50 -40.07
CA LEU A 333 -21.34 -21.20 -40.60
C LEU A 333 -20.94 -22.32 -39.63
N SER A 334 -21.26 -23.55 -40.03
CA SER A 334 -20.85 -24.78 -39.35
C SER A 334 -19.32 -24.93 -39.37
N LEU A 335 -18.73 -25.42 -38.26
CA LEU A 335 -17.30 -25.74 -38.13
C LEU A 335 -16.73 -26.67 -39.23
N ALA A 336 -17.57 -27.28 -40.06
CA ALA A 336 -17.15 -28.09 -41.20
C ALA A 336 -16.44 -27.28 -42.31
N THR A 337 -16.67 -25.97 -42.45
CA THR A 337 -16.06 -25.17 -43.53
C THR A 337 -14.64 -24.70 -43.23
N ILE A 338 -14.18 -24.72 -41.98
CA ILE A 338 -12.80 -24.32 -41.62
C ILE A 338 -11.79 -25.43 -41.97
N ILE A 339 -12.22 -26.69 -42.03
CA ILE A 339 -11.32 -27.81 -42.33
C ILE A 339 -11.03 -27.92 -43.84
N VAL A 340 -11.91 -27.42 -44.72
CA VAL A 340 -11.67 -27.43 -46.18
C VAL A 340 -10.69 -26.32 -46.61
N ALA A 341 -10.65 -25.19 -45.90
CA ALA A 341 -9.76 -24.07 -46.26
C ALA A 341 -8.27 -24.34 -45.93
N ILE A 342 -7.97 -25.25 -45.01
CA ILE A 342 -6.58 -25.57 -44.61
C ILE A 342 -5.93 -26.61 -45.53
N VAL A 343 -6.73 -27.45 -46.20
CA VAL A 343 -6.20 -28.49 -47.12
C VAL A 343 -5.88 -27.94 -48.52
N SER A 344 -6.44 -26.79 -48.91
CA SER A 344 -6.17 -26.17 -50.23
C SER A 344 -4.92 -25.28 -50.28
N ALA A 345 -4.30 -24.95 -49.13
CA ALA A 345 -3.10 -24.10 -49.07
C ALA A 345 -1.77 -24.89 -49.06
N LEU A 346 -1.81 -26.23 -49.09
CA LEU A 346 -0.63 -27.11 -49.08
C LEU A 346 -0.33 -27.77 -50.43
N PHE A 347 -1.02 -27.39 -51.51
CA PHE A 347 -0.77 -27.91 -52.87
C PHE A 347 -0.45 -26.84 -53.93
N LEU A 348 -0.17 -25.60 -53.52
CA LEU A 348 0.32 -24.55 -54.41
C LEU A 348 1.46 -23.76 -53.75
N SER A 349 2.61 -24.41 -53.63
CA SER A 349 3.95 -23.80 -53.64
C SER A 349 4.98 -24.87 -53.95
#